data_AF-A0A154UYC3-F1
#
_entry.id   AF-A0A154UYC3-F1
#
_cell.length_a   1.000
_cell.length_b   1.000
_cell.length_c   1.000
_cell.angle_alpha   90.00
_cell.angle_beta   90.00
_cell.angle_gamma   90.00
#
_symmetry.space_group_name_H-M   'P 1'
#
loop_
_entity.id
_entity.type
_entity.pdbx_description
1 polymer ?
#
loop_
_entity_poly.entity_id
_entity_poly.type
_entity_poly.pdbx_seq_one_letter_code
_entity_poly.pdbx_strand_id
1 'polypeptide(L)'
;MSDPLDGLDPDAALARRLRDDPDAARRLEGLRRTAYGRDGSTAPLVEVPADLRARTGYDEAELPAPLVALLAAEARLVDEGAALLAAERPAVTAADADAASTPAALDDDRAADAPVAAPARRRALRPGPLAVLAAGVLVLAGLGVASAAGLLDAGRTTASPPPSSGGSTATATATPRGQAMGTPDGRRGSVVPDFTADPPVPVPQTDAELAESLQVRADQAWRLVLDQEPDAVRPDVQTERVVDEEDHIDQQIACLRDAGVTASRVGDDSYELTDADPVAVYVCQVRFPQREAGPRSDAELAYIHDYYLSYLIPCYAAEGRPYDGEVPAVDDFIAAVRAERPWTPFPRAMDERIAEACPVLPAAYR
;
A
#
# COMPACT_ATOMS: atom_id res chain seq x y z
N MET A 1 20.83 -34.09 27.10
CA MET A 1 21.43 -32.82 27.56
C MET A 1 21.66 -32.00 26.31
N SER A 2 20.68 -31.18 25.94
CA SER A 2 20.87 -30.20 24.87
C SER A 2 21.78 -29.09 25.42
N ASP A 3 22.78 -28.72 24.64
CA ASP A 3 23.76 -27.71 25.00
C ASP A 3 23.02 -26.36 25.17
N PRO A 4 23.23 -25.57 26.24
CA PRO A 4 22.62 -24.24 26.39
C PRO A 4 23.01 -23.23 25.28
N LEU A 5 23.83 -23.66 24.32
CA LEU A 5 24.23 -22.92 23.13
C LEU A 5 23.24 -23.04 21.95
N ASP A 6 22.24 -23.93 22.01
CA ASP A 6 21.26 -24.18 20.93
C ASP A 6 20.18 -23.08 20.73
N GLY A 7 20.40 -21.84 21.20
CA GLY A 7 19.30 -20.86 21.24
C GLY A 7 19.66 -19.38 21.22
N LEU A 8 20.83 -19.01 20.68
CA LEU A 8 21.02 -17.60 20.35
C LEU A 8 20.31 -17.31 19.04
N ASP A 9 19.18 -16.63 19.15
CA ASP A 9 18.41 -16.12 18.03
C ASP A 9 19.33 -15.27 17.12
N PRO A 10 19.52 -15.67 15.84
CA PRO A 10 20.41 -14.96 14.91
C PRO A 10 19.98 -13.51 14.70
N ASP A 11 18.68 -13.21 14.80
CA ASP A 11 18.16 -11.85 14.65
C ASP A 11 18.54 -10.99 15.85
N ALA A 12 18.49 -11.54 17.06
CA ALA A 12 18.95 -10.87 18.27
C ALA A 12 20.47 -10.60 18.24
N ALA A 13 21.26 -11.54 17.72
CA ALA A 13 22.69 -11.36 17.52
C ALA A 13 23.01 -10.25 16.51
N LEU A 14 22.35 -10.25 15.35
CA LEU A 14 22.52 -9.21 14.34
C LEU A 14 22.10 -7.84 14.88
N ALA A 15 20.93 -7.75 15.51
CA ALA A 15 20.42 -6.51 16.10
C ALA A 15 21.36 -5.97 17.19
N ARG A 16 21.94 -6.84 18.02
CA ARG A 16 22.95 -6.46 19.01
C ARG A 16 24.16 -5.84 18.32
N ARG A 17 24.69 -6.48 17.28
CA ARG A 17 25.89 -6.01 16.58
C ARG A 17 25.68 -4.66 15.88
N LEU A 18 24.54 -4.49 15.19
CA LEU A 18 24.21 -3.26 14.48
C LEU A 18 23.96 -2.07 15.42
N ARG A 19 23.49 -2.33 16.64
CA ARG A 19 23.33 -1.30 17.67
C ARG A 19 24.67 -0.74 18.14
N ASP A 20 25.68 -1.60 18.28
CA ASP A 20 26.97 -1.25 18.87
C ASP A 20 27.96 -0.67 17.84
N ASP A 21 27.69 -0.83 16.54
CA ASP A 21 28.58 -0.37 15.46
C ASP A 21 27.79 0.25 14.29
N PRO A 22 27.68 1.59 14.27
CA PRO A 22 26.98 2.30 13.21
C PRO A 22 27.71 2.22 11.86
N ASP A 23 29.01 1.91 11.82
CA ASP A 23 29.76 1.73 10.58
C ASP A 23 29.39 0.40 9.93
N ALA A 24 29.24 -0.65 10.74
CA ALA A 24 28.70 -1.93 10.30
C ALA A 24 27.27 -1.78 9.74
N ALA A 25 26.41 -1.01 10.40
CA ALA A 25 25.06 -0.72 9.91
C ALA A 25 25.07 0.03 8.57
N ARG A 26 25.87 1.08 8.43
CA ARG A 26 26.00 1.83 7.16
C ARG A 26 26.55 0.96 6.04
N ARG A 27 27.50 0.08 6.34
CA ARG A 27 28.07 -0.85 5.36
C ARG A 27 27.04 -1.88 4.89
N LEU A 28 26.26 -2.43 5.82
CA LEU A 28 25.20 -3.40 5.50
C LEU A 28 24.12 -2.77 4.62
N GLU A 29 23.71 -1.55 4.94
CA GLU A 29 22.76 -0.78 4.14
C GLU A 29 23.29 -0.48 2.73
N GLY A 30 24.58 -0.15 2.61
CA GLY A 30 25.24 0.00 1.30
C GLY A 30 25.17 -1.29 0.46
N LEU A 31 25.41 -2.45 1.09
CA LEU A 31 25.32 -3.75 0.42
C LEU A 31 23.88 -4.09 0.00
N ARG A 32 22.88 -3.78 0.83
CA ARG A 32 21.45 -3.96 0.47
C ARG A 32 21.07 -3.13 -0.74
N ARG A 33 21.51 -1.87 -0.80
CA ARG A 33 21.30 -1.03 -1.98
C ARG A 33 21.98 -1.58 -3.22
N THR A 34 23.18 -2.15 -3.12
CA THR A 34 23.84 -2.78 -4.27
C THR A 34 23.20 -4.10 -4.68
N ALA A 35 22.70 -4.90 -3.73
CA ALA A 35 22.08 -6.19 -3.99
C ALA A 35 20.65 -6.07 -4.58
N TYR A 36 19.86 -5.11 -4.08
CA TYR A 36 18.44 -4.96 -4.45
C TYR A 36 18.13 -3.70 -5.27
N GLY A 37 19.09 -2.79 -5.43
CA GLY A 37 18.92 -1.58 -6.24
C GLY A 37 19.04 -1.83 -7.75
N ARG A 38 18.57 -0.87 -8.55
CA ARG A 38 18.53 -0.90 -10.03
C ARG A 38 19.91 -1.08 -10.70
N ASP A 39 21.00 -0.87 -9.95
CA ASP A 39 22.39 -1.03 -10.41
C ASP A 39 22.85 -2.50 -10.51
N GLY A 40 22.00 -3.48 -10.17
CA GLY A 40 22.38 -4.90 -10.03
C GLY A 40 22.06 -5.85 -11.19
N SER A 41 21.31 -5.45 -12.21
CA SER A 41 20.82 -6.40 -13.24
C SER A 41 21.91 -7.02 -14.14
N THR A 42 23.16 -6.54 -14.08
CA THR A 42 24.29 -7.03 -14.89
C THR A 42 25.43 -7.60 -14.05
N ALA A 43 25.23 -7.79 -12.74
CA ALA A 43 26.26 -8.34 -11.87
C ALA A 43 26.60 -9.78 -12.25
N PRO A 44 27.89 -10.16 -12.26
CA PRO A 44 28.28 -11.53 -12.55
C PRO A 44 27.74 -12.47 -11.47
N LEU A 45 27.29 -13.64 -11.90
CA LEU A 45 27.00 -14.75 -11.00
C LEU A 45 28.30 -15.28 -10.42
N VAL A 46 28.31 -15.54 -9.11
CA VAL A 46 29.44 -16.12 -8.40
C VAL A 46 28.96 -17.26 -7.52
N GLU A 47 29.83 -18.25 -7.32
CA GLU A 47 29.54 -19.41 -6.49
C GLU A 47 29.25 -18.99 -5.04
N VAL A 48 28.18 -19.53 -4.47
CA VAL A 48 27.82 -19.31 -3.06
C VAL A 48 28.63 -20.28 -2.19
N PRO A 49 29.45 -19.76 -1.24
CA PRO A 49 30.22 -20.61 -0.34
C PRO A 49 29.36 -21.66 0.37
N ALA A 50 29.87 -22.88 0.50
CA ALA A 50 29.09 -24.02 1.03
C ALA A 50 28.64 -23.80 2.49
N ASP A 51 29.46 -23.13 3.29
CA ASP A 51 29.14 -22.73 4.67
C ASP A 51 27.98 -21.72 4.69
N LEU A 52 27.97 -20.77 3.75
CA LEU A 52 26.90 -19.78 3.65
C LEU A 52 25.57 -20.43 3.22
N ARG A 53 25.61 -21.37 2.27
CA ARG A 53 24.43 -22.16 1.86
C ARG A 53 23.87 -22.99 3.02
N ALA A 54 24.74 -23.71 3.74
CA ALA A 54 24.34 -24.51 4.88
C ALA A 54 23.68 -23.69 6.01
N ARG A 55 24.12 -22.43 6.20
CA ARG A 55 23.58 -21.55 7.24
C ARG A 55 22.27 -20.88 6.85
N THR A 56 22.13 -20.49 5.59
CA THR A 56 20.99 -19.70 5.11
C THR A 56 19.85 -20.57 4.58
N GLY A 57 20.11 -21.83 4.25
CA GLY A 57 19.13 -22.70 3.60
C GLY A 57 18.91 -22.37 2.12
N TYR A 58 19.75 -21.52 1.51
CA TYR A 58 19.71 -21.26 0.07
C TYR A 58 20.36 -22.43 -0.70
N ASP A 59 19.57 -23.10 -1.52
CA ASP A 59 20.00 -24.25 -2.34
C ASP A 59 20.68 -23.85 -3.66
N GLU A 60 20.61 -22.57 -4.07
CA GLU A 60 21.23 -22.09 -5.30
C GLU A 60 22.76 -22.08 -5.20
N ALA A 61 23.44 -22.66 -6.19
CA ALA A 61 24.89 -22.75 -6.23
C ALA A 61 25.57 -21.44 -6.64
N GLU A 62 24.87 -20.58 -7.39
CA GLU A 62 25.40 -19.32 -7.90
C GLU A 62 24.38 -18.20 -7.70
N LEU A 63 24.83 -17.05 -7.20
CA LEU A 63 24.01 -15.86 -7.00
C LEU A 63 24.75 -14.62 -7.55
N PRO A 64 24.05 -13.51 -7.84
CA PRO A 64 24.72 -12.26 -8.19
C PRO A 64 25.74 -11.85 -7.12
N ALA A 65 26.95 -11.44 -7.53
CA ALA A 65 28.04 -11.10 -6.61
C ALA A 65 27.66 -10.13 -5.46
N PRO A 66 26.84 -9.09 -5.69
CA PRO A 66 26.36 -8.23 -4.61
C PRO A 66 25.53 -8.95 -3.55
N LEU A 67 24.69 -9.92 -3.96
CA LEU A 67 23.86 -10.69 -3.05
C LEU A 67 24.72 -11.64 -2.21
N VAL A 68 25.71 -12.29 -2.81
CA VAL A 68 26.69 -13.12 -2.06
C VAL A 68 27.47 -12.28 -1.05
N ALA A 69 27.88 -11.07 -1.44
CA ALA A 69 28.57 -10.15 -0.53
C ALA A 69 27.70 -9.68 0.64
N LEU A 70 26.39 -9.45 0.40
CA LEU A 70 25.42 -9.12 1.43
C LEU A 70 25.26 -10.29 2.42
N LEU A 71 24.96 -11.49 1.91
CA LEU A 71 24.75 -12.67 2.74
C LEU A 71 25.98 -13.00 3.60
N ALA A 72 27.18 -12.91 3.02
CA ALA A 72 28.43 -13.11 3.77
C ALA A 72 28.65 -12.04 4.86
N ALA A 73 28.26 -10.79 4.60
CA ALA A 73 28.36 -9.73 5.59
C ALA A 73 27.37 -9.91 6.74
N GLU A 74 26.12 -10.31 6.46
CA GLU A 74 25.12 -10.60 7.50
C GLU A 74 25.56 -11.79 8.36
N ALA A 75 26.00 -12.89 7.75
CA ALA A 75 26.50 -14.05 8.47
C ALA A 75 27.66 -13.70 9.43
N ARG A 76 28.61 -12.87 8.98
CA ARG A 76 29.71 -12.39 9.84
C ARG A 76 29.20 -11.54 11.00
N LEU A 77 28.25 -10.63 10.77
CA LEU A 77 27.72 -9.76 11.81
C LEU A 77 26.90 -10.53 12.85
N VAL A 78 26.19 -11.59 12.43
CA VAL A 78 25.53 -12.53 13.33
C VAL A 78 26.56 -13.21 14.23
N ASP A 79 27.68 -13.71 13.69
CA ASP A 79 28.73 -14.36 14.49
C ASP A 79 29.37 -13.40 15.50
N GLU A 80 29.66 -12.18 15.06
CA GLU A 80 30.19 -11.11 15.93
C GLU A 80 29.20 -10.76 17.05
N GLY A 81 27.91 -10.63 16.72
CA GLY A 81 26.84 -10.37 17.68
C GLY A 81 26.62 -11.50 18.68
N ALA A 82 26.67 -12.74 18.22
CA ALA A 82 26.56 -13.92 19.06
C ALA A 82 27.73 -14.00 20.06
N ALA A 83 28.95 -13.65 19.62
CA ALA A 83 30.12 -13.58 20.50
C ALA A 83 29.97 -12.49 21.59
N LEU A 84 29.40 -11.33 21.25
CA LEU A 84 29.09 -10.28 22.23
C LEU A 84 28.05 -10.75 23.26
N LEU A 85 26.96 -11.36 22.80
CA LEU A 85 25.93 -11.91 23.68
C LEU A 85 26.46 -13.02 24.58
N ALA A 86 27.35 -13.88 24.06
CA ALA A 86 28.00 -14.92 24.84
C ALA A 86 28.94 -14.36 25.92
N ALA A 87 29.67 -13.27 25.62
CA ALA A 87 30.55 -12.61 26.58
C ALA A 87 29.79 -11.87 27.70
N GLU A 88 28.56 -11.43 27.44
CA GLU A 88 27.69 -10.75 28.41
C GLU A 88 26.94 -11.71 29.34
N ARG A 89 26.87 -13.01 29.00
CA ARG A 89 26.29 -14.00 29.91
C ARG A 89 27.14 -14.02 31.19
N PRO A 90 26.55 -13.70 32.36
CA PRO A 90 27.29 -13.81 33.61
C PRO A 90 27.77 -15.26 33.78
N ALA A 91 28.98 -15.42 34.28
CA ALA A 91 29.56 -16.72 34.65
C ALA A 91 28.80 -17.32 35.85
N VAL A 92 27.53 -17.67 35.66
CA VAL A 92 26.71 -18.40 36.63
C VAL A 92 27.03 -19.88 36.47
N THR A 93 28.25 -20.26 36.82
CA THR A 93 28.66 -21.66 37.06
C THR A 93 29.89 -21.67 37.96
N ALA A 94 29.74 -21.23 39.21
CA ALA A 94 30.62 -21.65 40.31
C ALA A 94 30.03 -21.31 41.70
N ALA A 95 29.27 -20.22 41.83
CA ALA A 95 28.82 -19.74 43.14
C ALA A 95 27.48 -20.31 43.63
N ASP A 96 26.57 -20.70 42.72
CA ASP A 96 25.21 -21.14 43.12
C ASP A 96 25.05 -22.66 43.31
N ALA A 97 26.12 -23.43 43.08
CA ALA A 97 26.11 -24.88 43.36
C ALA A 97 26.19 -25.20 44.86
N ASP A 98 26.58 -24.25 45.72
CA ASP A 98 26.68 -24.45 47.18
C ASP A 98 25.39 -24.12 47.95
N ALA A 99 24.40 -23.49 47.32
CA ALA A 99 23.18 -23.05 48.01
C ALA A 99 21.99 -24.04 47.94
N ALA A 100 22.09 -25.10 47.12
CA ALA A 100 20.97 -26.04 46.89
C ALA A 100 20.94 -27.26 47.84
N SER A 101 21.60 -27.19 48.99
CA SER A 101 21.55 -28.24 50.02
C SER A 101 20.85 -27.74 51.29
N THR A 102 19.54 -27.49 51.26
CA THR A 102 18.72 -27.47 52.48
C THR A 102 17.25 -27.83 52.16
N PRO A 103 16.71 -28.96 52.65
CA PRO A 103 15.30 -29.27 52.54
C PRO A 103 14.57 -29.02 53.89
N ALA A 104 13.55 -28.17 53.88
CA ALA A 104 12.51 -28.06 54.92
C ALA A 104 11.42 -27.11 54.39
N ALA A 105 10.13 -27.23 54.64
CA ALA A 105 9.29 -28.28 55.21
C ALA A 105 7.87 -27.98 54.70
N LEU A 106 7.04 -29.01 54.67
CA LEU A 106 5.62 -28.96 54.34
C LEU A 106 4.86 -28.09 55.36
N ASP A 107 3.90 -27.31 54.88
CA ASP A 107 2.66 -27.05 55.63
C ASP A 107 1.48 -26.94 54.66
N ASP A 108 0.42 -27.61 55.10
CA ASP A 108 -0.85 -27.95 54.46
C ASP A 108 -1.94 -27.19 55.21
N ASP A 109 -2.83 -26.46 54.53
CA ASP A 109 -4.20 -26.22 55.04
C ASP A 109 -5.15 -25.56 54.01
N ARG A 110 -5.95 -26.42 53.37
CA ARG A 110 -7.43 -26.53 53.45
C ARG A 110 -8.41 -25.34 53.21
N ALA A 111 -9.30 -25.57 52.22
CA ALA A 111 -10.77 -25.28 52.13
C ALA A 111 -11.25 -23.79 52.06
N ALA A 112 -12.35 -23.39 51.39
CA ALA A 112 -13.57 -24.07 50.92
C ALA A 112 -14.32 -23.26 49.80
N ASP A 113 -15.14 -23.99 49.02
CA ASP A 113 -16.51 -23.69 48.51
C ASP A 113 -16.89 -22.40 47.74
N ALA A 114 -17.05 -22.53 46.41
CA ALA A 114 -18.31 -22.55 45.59
C ALA A 114 -19.51 -21.58 45.88
N PRO A 115 -20.53 -21.41 44.99
CA PRO A 115 -20.56 -21.26 43.51
C PRO A 115 -21.70 -20.34 42.93
N VAL A 116 -21.79 -20.28 41.58
CA VAL A 116 -23.00 -20.14 40.69
C VAL A 116 -23.79 -18.81 40.63
N ALA A 117 -23.92 -18.23 39.41
CA ALA A 117 -25.19 -18.11 38.66
C ALA A 117 -25.08 -17.25 37.37
N ALA A 118 -25.51 -17.82 36.24
CA ALA A 118 -26.03 -17.14 35.05
C ALA A 118 -27.50 -17.65 34.84
N PRO A 119 -28.21 -17.52 33.69
CA PRO A 119 -28.28 -16.53 32.60
C PRO A 119 -29.77 -16.18 32.20
N ALA A 120 -30.02 -15.26 31.24
CA ALA A 120 -31.21 -15.28 30.33
C ALA A 120 -31.05 -14.23 29.20
N ARG A 121 -31.05 -14.55 27.88
CA ARG A 121 -32.15 -14.95 26.96
C ARG A 121 -33.23 -13.84 26.82
N ARG A 122 -33.71 -13.35 25.65
CA ARG A 122 -33.92 -13.92 24.29
C ARG A 122 -34.55 -12.85 23.35
N ARG A 123 -34.28 -12.97 22.02
CA ARG A 123 -35.20 -12.86 20.83
C ARG A 123 -35.96 -11.54 20.55
N ALA A 124 -36.40 -11.19 19.34
CA ALA A 124 -36.18 -11.53 17.92
C ALA A 124 -37.20 -10.72 17.07
N LEU A 125 -36.99 -10.67 15.73
CA LEU A 125 -37.95 -10.42 14.61
C LEU A 125 -38.24 -8.94 14.24
N ARG A 126 -37.86 -8.41 13.05
CA ARG A 126 -38.29 -8.66 11.63
C ARG A 126 -39.62 -7.93 11.24
N PRO A 127 -39.96 -7.67 9.95
CA PRO A 127 -39.47 -6.57 9.09
C PRO A 127 -40.60 -5.89 8.23
N GLY A 128 -40.22 -4.95 7.35
CA GLY A 128 -40.92 -4.61 6.08
C GLY A 128 -41.68 -3.27 6.00
N PRO A 129 -42.21 -2.88 4.82
CA PRO A 129 -41.53 -2.84 3.51
C PRO A 129 -41.85 -1.58 2.65
N LEU A 130 -41.11 -1.43 1.53
CA LEU A 130 -41.41 -0.75 0.25
C LEU A 130 -41.56 0.79 0.16
N ALA A 131 -40.71 1.39 -0.68
CA ALA A 131 -41.14 2.40 -1.66
C ALA A 131 -40.18 2.43 -2.87
N VAL A 132 -40.78 2.33 -4.05
CA VAL A 132 -40.22 2.36 -5.41
C VAL A 132 -39.83 3.79 -5.79
N LEU A 133 -38.68 3.98 -6.45
CA LEU A 133 -38.40 5.16 -7.28
C LEU A 133 -37.54 4.77 -8.49
N ALA A 134 -37.95 5.25 -9.66
CA ALA A 134 -37.28 5.09 -10.95
C ALA A 134 -35.87 5.68 -10.94
N ALA A 135 -34.89 4.97 -11.52
CA ALA A 135 -33.52 5.44 -11.66
C ALA A 135 -33.10 5.39 -13.14
N GLY A 136 -32.71 6.54 -13.68
CA GLY A 136 -31.82 6.58 -14.83
C GLY A 136 -30.45 6.08 -14.39
N VAL A 137 -29.89 5.13 -15.13
CA VAL A 137 -28.62 4.48 -14.78
C VAL A 137 -27.47 5.32 -15.33
N LEU A 138 -26.91 6.16 -14.47
CA LEU A 138 -25.59 6.77 -14.64
C LEU A 138 -24.58 5.73 -14.13
N VAL A 139 -23.86 5.05 -15.03
CA VAL A 139 -22.77 4.15 -14.64
C VAL A 139 -21.57 5.03 -14.31
N LEU A 140 -21.43 5.35 -13.02
CA LEU A 140 -20.20 5.91 -12.47
C LEU A 140 -19.19 4.78 -12.32
N ALA A 141 -18.11 4.81 -13.11
CA ALA A 141 -16.91 4.07 -12.77
C ALA A 141 -16.38 4.63 -11.43
N GLY A 142 -16.30 3.76 -10.42
CA GLY A 142 -15.99 4.13 -9.04
C GLY A 142 -14.58 4.70 -8.86
N LEU A 143 -14.49 6.04 -8.94
CA LEU A 143 -13.82 6.99 -8.03
C LEU A 143 -12.51 6.60 -7.30
N GLY A 144 -11.44 7.32 -7.65
CA GLY A 144 -10.66 8.11 -6.69
C GLY A 144 -11.04 9.60 -6.82
N VAL A 145 -11.66 10.19 -5.78
CA VAL A 145 -12.07 11.61 -5.70
C VAL A 145 -10.83 12.48 -5.42
N ALA A 146 -10.59 13.60 -6.11
CA ALA A 146 -11.08 14.92 -5.69
C ALA A 146 -11.11 15.97 -6.80
N SER A 147 -12.27 16.63 -6.89
CA SER A 147 -12.58 17.77 -7.74
C SER A 147 -12.11 19.09 -7.13
N ALA A 148 -11.86 20.09 -7.97
CA ALA A 148 -12.24 21.47 -7.69
C ALA A 148 -12.68 22.15 -9.00
N ALA A 149 -13.95 22.57 -9.06
CA ALA A 149 -14.52 23.32 -10.16
C ALA A 149 -14.37 24.82 -9.92
N GLY A 150 -14.05 25.57 -10.98
CA GLY A 150 -14.12 27.02 -11.04
C GLY A 150 -14.63 27.49 -12.41
N LEU A 151 -15.94 27.65 -12.54
CA LEU A 151 -16.69 28.38 -13.58
C LEU A 151 -16.95 29.79 -12.99
N LEU A 152 -16.71 30.95 -13.61
CA LEU A 152 -17.14 31.50 -14.91
C LEU A 152 -16.28 32.75 -15.23
N ASP A 153 -15.98 33.04 -16.51
CA ASP A 153 -16.57 34.18 -17.22
C ASP A 153 -16.24 34.15 -18.72
N ALA A 154 -17.22 34.52 -19.53
CA ALA A 154 -17.19 34.46 -20.99
C ALA A 154 -16.81 35.82 -21.59
N GLY A 155 -15.91 35.82 -22.57
CA GLY A 155 -15.61 37.00 -23.38
C GLY A 155 -14.99 36.64 -24.72
N ARG A 156 -15.84 36.39 -25.72
CA ARG A 156 -15.48 36.27 -27.15
C ARG A 156 -14.90 37.60 -27.67
N THR A 157 -13.75 37.55 -28.35
CA THR A 157 -13.57 38.18 -29.68
C THR A 157 -12.32 37.66 -30.42
N THR A 158 -12.58 37.23 -31.65
CA THR A 158 -11.74 37.04 -32.84
C THR A 158 -10.42 37.84 -32.95
N ALA A 159 -9.32 37.19 -33.38
CA ALA A 159 -8.57 37.51 -34.62
C ALA A 159 -7.26 36.70 -34.77
N SER A 160 -6.95 36.34 -36.02
CA SER A 160 -5.77 35.60 -36.52
C SER A 160 -4.40 36.25 -36.20
N PRO A 161 -3.28 35.49 -36.30
CA PRO A 161 -1.95 35.95 -35.89
C PRO A 161 -1.21 36.66 -37.03
N PRO A 162 -0.28 37.58 -36.71
CA PRO A 162 0.86 37.85 -37.57
C PRO A 162 2.17 37.25 -37.01
N PRO A 163 3.09 36.84 -37.90
CA PRO A 163 4.41 36.32 -37.52
C PRO A 163 5.39 37.49 -37.33
N SER A 164 6.39 37.34 -36.45
CA SER A 164 7.66 38.08 -36.55
C SER A 164 8.73 37.47 -35.65
N SER A 165 9.69 36.83 -36.32
CA SER A 165 11.09 36.75 -35.94
C SER A 165 11.67 38.12 -35.57
N GLY A 166 12.47 38.17 -34.51
CA GLY A 166 13.30 39.34 -34.17
C GLY A 166 14.04 39.10 -32.86
N GLY A 167 15.33 38.76 -32.95
CA GLY A 167 16.17 38.49 -31.79
C GLY A 167 16.44 39.73 -30.93
N SER A 168 16.71 39.50 -29.65
CA SER A 168 17.56 40.41 -28.87
C SER A 168 18.12 39.68 -27.65
N THR A 169 19.45 39.67 -27.57
CA THR A 169 20.26 39.28 -26.42
C THR A 169 19.96 40.19 -25.24
N ALA A 170 19.41 39.62 -24.16
CA ALA A 170 19.39 40.25 -22.86
C ALA A 170 19.73 39.20 -21.80
N THR A 171 20.89 39.38 -21.19
CA THR A 171 21.32 38.75 -19.94
C THR A 171 20.28 39.06 -18.86
N ALA A 172 19.41 38.11 -18.56
CA ALA A 172 18.51 38.16 -17.42
C ALA A 172 18.99 37.14 -16.38
N THR A 173 19.70 37.66 -15.39
CA THR A 173 19.97 36.99 -14.12
C THR A 173 18.63 36.56 -13.53
N ALA A 174 18.34 35.25 -13.55
CA ALA A 174 17.15 34.70 -12.93
C ALA A 174 17.29 34.83 -11.41
N THR A 175 16.61 35.83 -10.85
CA THR A 175 16.39 36.00 -9.42
C THR A 175 15.67 34.75 -8.88
N PRO A 176 16.16 34.09 -7.82
CA PRO A 176 15.40 33.02 -7.16
C PRO A 176 14.17 33.65 -6.51
N ARG A 177 12.99 33.26 -7.00
CA ARG A 177 11.71 33.54 -6.34
C ARG A 177 11.63 32.68 -5.08
N GLY A 178 11.56 33.32 -3.91
CA GLY A 178 11.16 32.65 -2.68
C GLY A 178 12.02 32.88 -1.44
N GLN A 179 12.72 34.01 -1.28
CA GLN A 179 13.02 34.48 0.07
C GLN A 179 11.79 35.21 0.63
N ALA A 180 11.03 34.52 1.47
CA ALA A 180 10.14 35.17 2.42
C ALA A 180 10.92 35.41 3.72
N MET A 181 11.29 36.66 3.95
CA MET A 181 11.68 37.20 5.25
C MET A 181 10.45 37.31 6.15
N GLY A 182 10.57 36.89 7.42
CA GLY A 182 9.79 37.45 8.52
C GLY A 182 9.33 36.46 9.58
N THR A 183 9.99 36.47 10.74
CA THR A 183 9.36 36.14 12.04
C THR A 183 9.04 37.45 12.77
N PRO A 184 7.83 37.61 13.36
CA PRO A 184 7.83 38.01 14.78
C PRO A 184 6.76 37.35 15.68
N ASP A 185 5.98 36.36 15.23
CA ASP A 185 5.14 35.50 16.13
C ASP A 185 5.49 34.00 16.04
N GLY A 186 6.64 33.67 15.45
CA GLY A 186 7.45 32.50 15.81
C GLY A 186 6.87 31.09 15.63
N ARG A 187 5.70 30.88 15.02
CA ARG A 187 5.17 29.53 14.72
C ARG A 187 4.40 29.50 13.40
N ARG A 188 5.09 29.17 12.30
CA ARG A 188 4.59 28.60 11.03
C ARG A 188 5.80 28.47 10.10
N GLY A 189 6.23 27.32 9.60
CA GLY A 189 5.86 25.95 9.92
C GLY A 189 7.14 25.13 10.05
N SER A 190 7.08 24.00 10.77
CA SER A 190 8.00 22.92 10.44
C SER A 190 7.74 22.62 8.98
N VAL A 191 8.73 22.82 8.12
CA VAL A 191 8.68 22.32 6.75
C VAL A 191 8.48 20.83 6.90
N VAL A 192 7.27 20.35 6.58
CA VAL A 192 7.02 18.92 6.48
C VAL A 192 8.00 18.43 5.42
N PRO A 193 8.94 17.53 5.75
CA PRO A 193 9.87 17.03 4.75
C PRO A 193 9.08 16.41 3.59
N ASP A 194 9.52 16.65 2.36
CA ASP A 194 8.97 15.92 1.21
C ASP A 194 9.18 14.43 1.44
N PHE A 195 8.19 13.62 1.07
CA PHE A 195 8.35 12.17 1.08
C PHE A 195 9.33 11.77 -0.04
N THR A 196 10.48 11.24 0.35
CA THR A 196 11.62 11.00 -0.56
C THR A 196 11.92 9.52 -0.79
N ALA A 197 11.09 8.62 -0.25
CA ALA A 197 11.20 7.21 -0.60
C ALA A 197 10.81 7.03 -2.07
N ASP A 198 11.59 6.24 -2.81
CA ASP A 198 11.23 5.87 -4.17
C ASP A 198 10.09 4.83 -4.13
N PRO A 199 9.05 4.99 -4.97
CA PRO A 199 7.98 4.00 -5.03
C PRO A 199 8.57 2.66 -5.50
N PRO A 200 8.13 1.54 -4.90
CA PRO A 200 8.53 0.23 -5.39
C PRO A 200 8.08 0.05 -6.84
N VAL A 201 8.84 -0.73 -7.61
CA VAL A 201 8.48 -1.05 -8.99
C VAL A 201 7.18 -1.86 -8.97
N PRO A 202 6.13 -1.42 -9.68
CA PRO A 202 4.89 -2.18 -9.75
C PRO A 202 5.14 -3.57 -10.31
N VAL A 203 4.65 -4.59 -9.62
CA VAL A 203 4.68 -5.96 -10.10
C VAL A 203 3.41 -6.17 -10.92
N PRO A 204 3.51 -6.41 -12.24
CA PRO A 204 2.32 -6.65 -13.05
C PRO A 204 1.64 -7.94 -12.59
N GLN A 205 0.31 -7.96 -12.64
CA GLN A 205 -0.46 -9.18 -12.40
C GLN A 205 -0.04 -10.26 -13.38
N THR A 206 0.00 -11.49 -12.91
CA THR A 206 0.13 -12.65 -13.80
C THR A 206 -1.11 -12.82 -14.67
N ASP A 207 -0.97 -13.50 -15.81
CA ASP A 207 -2.11 -13.79 -16.69
C ASP A 207 -3.23 -14.55 -15.97
N ALA A 208 -2.88 -15.41 -15.01
CA ALA A 208 -3.84 -16.18 -14.21
C ALA A 208 -4.62 -15.28 -13.25
N GLU A 209 -3.94 -14.38 -12.53
CA GLU A 209 -4.59 -13.40 -11.63
C GLU A 209 -5.46 -12.42 -12.41
N LEU A 210 -5.00 -11.98 -13.58
CA LEU A 210 -5.80 -11.14 -14.47
C LEU A 210 -7.06 -11.86 -14.93
N ALA A 211 -6.94 -13.11 -15.39
CA ALA A 211 -8.08 -13.91 -15.82
C ALA A 211 -9.11 -14.12 -14.69
N GLU A 212 -8.64 -14.41 -13.47
CA GLU A 212 -9.49 -14.55 -12.29
C GLU A 212 -10.21 -13.23 -11.96
N SER A 213 -9.49 -12.11 -11.96
CA SER A 213 -10.07 -10.77 -11.73
C SER A 213 -11.15 -10.44 -12.76
N LEU A 214 -10.88 -10.67 -14.06
CA LEU A 214 -11.85 -10.46 -15.12
C LEU A 214 -13.11 -11.32 -14.94
N GLN A 215 -12.96 -12.58 -14.51
CA GLN A 215 -14.07 -13.47 -14.24
C GLN A 215 -14.93 -12.98 -13.05
N VAL A 216 -14.30 -12.59 -11.94
CA VAL A 216 -15.00 -12.05 -10.77
C VAL A 216 -15.81 -10.81 -11.13
N ARG A 217 -15.23 -9.90 -11.94
CA ARG A 217 -15.95 -8.70 -12.41
C ARG A 217 -17.08 -9.03 -13.37
N ALA A 218 -16.90 -9.99 -14.27
CA ALA A 218 -17.98 -10.47 -15.12
C ALA A 218 -19.13 -11.07 -14.28
N ASP A 219 -18.83 -11.81 -13.21
CA ASP A 219 -19.84 -12.36 -12.31
C ASP A 219 -20.54 -11.27 -11.47
N GLN A 220 -19.81 -10.22 -11.07
CA GLN A 220 -20.38 -9.04 -10.42
C GLN A 220 -21.31 -8.26 -11.35
N ALA A 221 -20.88 -7.98 -12.58
CA ALA A 221 -21.68 -7.28 -13.58
C ALA A 221 -22.96 -8.07 -13.93
N TRP A 222 -22.87 -9.40 -14.03
CA TRP A 222 -24.05 -10.23 -14.27
C TRP A 222 -25.07 -10.18 -13.13
N ARG A 223 -24.62 -10.09 -11.87
CA ARG A 223 -25.54 -9.90 -10.73
C ARG A 223 -26.32 -8.58 -10.84
N LEU A 224 -25.68 -7.51 -11.30
CA LEU A 224 -26.35 -6.22 -11.54
C LEU A 224 -27.37 -6.28 -12.68
N VAL A 225 -27.17 -7.16 -13.66
CA VAL A 225 -28.18 -7.45 -14.70
C VAL A 225 -29.38 -8.15 -14.06
N LEU A 226 -29.16 -9.20 -13.27
CA LEU A 226 -30.25 -9.95 -12.63
C LEU A 226 -31.06 -9.13 -11.62
N ASP A 227 -30.46 -8.11 -11.01
CA ASP A 227 -31.18 -7.16 -10.15
C ASP A 227 -32.21 -6.31 -10.93
N GLN A 228 -31.97 -6.08 -12.22
CA GLN A 228 -32.85 -5.31 -13.11
C GLN A 228 -33.78 -6.22 -13.92
N GLU A 229 -33.26 -7.36 -14.39
CA GLU A 229 -33.92 -8.33 -15.26
C GLU A 229 -33.73 -9.74 -14.68
N PRO A 230 -34.56 -10.17 -13.71
CA PRO A 230 -34.36 -11.42 -12.98
C PRO A 230 -34.43 -12.69 -13.85
N ASP A 231 -35.15 -12.62 -14.96
CA ASP A 231 -35.32 -13.73 -15.91
C ASP A 231 -34.29 -13.71 -17.05
N ALA A 232 -33.31 -12.79 -17.00
CA ALA A 232 -32.28 -12.70 -18.03
C ALA A 232 -31.40 -13.97 -18.04
N VAL A 233 -31.05 -14.41 -19.26
CA VAL A 233 -30.14 -15.54 -19.46
C VAL A 233 -28.75 -15.00 -19.77
N ARG A 234 -27.74 -15.49 -19.04
CA ARG A 234 -26.35 -15.04 -19.21
C ARG A 234 -25.84 -15.40 -20.60
N PRO A 235 -25.46 -14.42 -21.43
CA PRO A 235 -24.84 -14.71 -22.73
C PRO A 235 -23.43 -15.27 -22.52
N ASP A 236 -23.01 -16.20 -23.38
CA ASP A 236 -21.63 -16.68 -23.43
C ASP A 236 -20.77 -15.65 -24.19
N VAL A 237 -19.98 -14.90 -23.43
CA VAL A 237 -19.17 -13.79 -23.93
C VAL A 237 -17.76 -13.95 -23.41
N GLN A 238 -16.79 -13.88 -24.32
CA GLN A 238 -15.37 -13.94 -23.99
C GLN A 238 -14.77 -12.53 -23.99
N THR A 239 -13.74 -12.32 -23.19
CA THR A 239 -12.94 -11.09 -23.27
C THR A 239 -12.16 -11.07 -24.58
N GLU A 240 -12.37 -10.03 -25.38
CA GLU A 240 -11.66 -9.83 -26.64
C GLU A 240 -10.36 -9.03 -26.43
N ARG A 241 -10.44 -7.98 -25.60
CA ARG A 241 -9.29 -7.11 -25.33
C ARG A 241 -9.45 -6.35 -24.02
N VAL A 242 -8.41 -6.34 -23.20
CA VAL A 242 -8.31 -5.43 -22.05
C VAL A 242 -7.89 -4.04 -22.56
N VAL A 243 -8.68 -3.02 -22.23
CA VAL A 243 -8.56 -1.65 -22.74
C VAL A 243 -7.94 -0.76 -21.68
N ASP A 244 -6.99 0.10 -22.05
CA ASP A 244 -6.44 1.11 -21.14
C ASP A 244 -7.49 2.18 -20.80
N GLU A 245 -7.30 2.87 -19.68
CA GLU A 245 -8.25 3.87 -19.15
C GLU A 245 -8.61 4.94 -20.18
N GLU A 246 -7.61 5.49 -20.87
CA GLU A 246 -7.78 6.56 -21.87
C GLU A 246 -8.71 6.15 -23.03
N ASP A 247 -8.66 4.88 -23.45
CA ASP A 247 -9.42 4.34 -24.59
C ASP A 247 -10.75 3.69 -24.16
N HIS A 248 -10.94 3.44 -22.86
CA HIS A 248 -12.02 2.60 -22.36
C HIS A 248 -13.40 3.16 -22.72
N ILE A 249 -13.62 4.47 -22.52
CA ILE A 249 -14.92 5.11 -22.77
C ILE A 249 -15.29 5.04 -24.26
N ASP A 250 -14.36 5.32 -25.17
CA ASP A 250 -14.65 5.26 -26.60
C ASP A 250 -14.90 3.83 -27.06
N GLN A 251 -14.17 2.85 -26.51
CA GLN A 251 -14.39 1.44 -26.82
C GLN A 251 -15.76 0.94 -26.30
N GLN A 252 -16.19 1.37 -25.11
CA GLN A 252 -17.51 1.04 -24.57
C GLN A 252 -18.62 1.65 -25.43
N ILE A 253 -18.54 2.94 -25.75
CA ILE A 253 -19.52 3.62 -26.61
C ILE A 253 -19.61 2.95 -27.98
N ALA A 254 -18.48 2.60 -28.59
CA ALA A 254 -18.45 1.91 -29.88
C ALA A 254 -19.18 0.57 -29.81
N CYS A 255 -18.85 -0.27 -28.81
CA CYS A 255 -19.52 -1.57 -28.63
C CYS A 255 -21.03 -1.42 -28.40
N LEU A 256 -21.44 -0.46 -27.58
CA LEU A 256 -22.84 -0.22 -27.27
C LEU A 256 -23.62 0.23 -28.52
N ARG A 257 -23.05 1.12 -29.32
CA ARG A 257 -23.66 1.57 -30.59
C ARG A 257 -23.77 0.44 -31.60
N ASP A 258 -22.76 -0.43 -31.68
CA ASP A 258 -22.80 -1.63 -32.53
C ASP A 258 -23.91 -2.61 -32.08
N ALA A 259 -24.21 -2.63 -30.78
CA ALA A 259 -25.33 -3.38 -30.21
C ALA A 259 -26.70 -2.66 -30.35
N GLY A 260 -26.74 -1.49 -30.99
CA GLY A 260 -27.95 -0.68 -31.18
C GLY A 260 -28.36 0.18 -29.99
N VAL A 261 -27.51 0.29 -28.96
CA VAL A 261 -27.73 1.15 -27.79
C VAL A 261 -27.32 2.58 -28.12
N THR A 262 -28.17 3.54 -27.76
CA THR A 262 -27.83 4.97 -27.87
C THR A 262 -26.91 5.34 -26.72
N ALA A 263 -25.62 5.51 -27.02
CA ALA A 263 -24.58 5.91 -26.08
C ALA A 263 -23.85 7.17 -26.55
N SER A 264 -23.51 8.07 -25.62
CA SER A 264 -22.75 9.28 -25.90
C SER A 264 -21.82 9.65 -24.74
N ARG A 265 -20.64 10.19 -25.07
CA ARG A 265 -19.67 10.65 -24.08
C ARG A 265 -20.21 11.86 -23.31
N VAL A 266 -20.00 11.86 -21.99
CA VAL A 266 -20.32 12.96 -21.09
C VAL A 266 -19.07 13.25 -20.26
N GLY A 267 -18.41 14.39 -20.49
CA GLY A 267 -17.10 14.66 -19.88
C GLY A 267 -15.99 13.73 -20.39
N ASP A 268 -14.88 13.71 -19.65
CA ASP A 268 -13.67 13.00 -20.07
C ASP A 268 -13.70 11.51 -19.69
N ASP A 269 -14.38 11.14 -18.60
CA ASP A 269 -14.33 9.77 -18.04
C ASP A 269 -15.71 9.11 -17.91
N SER A 270 -16.74 9.62 -18.58
CA SER A 270 -18.08 9.03 -18.48
C SER A 270 -18.86 9.04 -19.80
N TYR A 271 -19.90 8.22 -19.84
CA TYR A 271 -20.84 8.15 -20.95
C TYR A 271 -22.26 8.00 -20.43
N GLU A 272 -23.20 8.56 -21.18
CA GLU A 272 -24.62 8.46 -20.95
C GLU A 272 -25.23 7.40 -21.86
N LEU A 273 -26.24 6.71 -21.33
CA LEU A 273 -27.02 5.68 -21.99
C LEU A 273 -28.49 6.10 -22.01
N THR A 274 -29.17 5.86 -23.12
CA THR A 274 -30.63 6.05 -23.22
C THR A 274 -31.30 4.71 -23.47
N ASP A 275 -32.21 4.32 -22.57
CA ASP A 275 -33.02 3.09 -22.65
C ASP A 275 -32.19 1.83 -22.99
N ALA A 276 -31.01 1.70 -22.38
CA ALA A 276 -30.07 0.63 -22.69
C ALA A 276 -30.53 -0.72 -22.11
N ASP A 277 -30.44 -1.76 -22.94
CA ASP A 277 -30.56 -3.15 -22.50
C ASP A 277 -29.41 -3.50 -21.53
N PRO A 278 -29.69 -3.87 -20.27
CA PRO A 278 -28.66 -4.27 -19.31
C PRO A 278 -27.79 -5.43 -19.81
N VAL A 279 -28.33 -6.33 -20.63
CA VAL A 279 -27.56 -7.44 -21.23
C VAL A 279 -26.56 -6.91 -22.26
N ALA A 280 -26.94 -5.93 -23.07
CA ALA A 280 -26.02 -5.30 -24.03
C ALA A 280 -24.87 -4.57 -23.32
N VAL A 281 -25.18 -3.86 -22.21
CA VAL A 281 -24.17 -3.21 -21.37
C VAL A 281 -23.20 -4.26 -20.79
N TYR A 282 -23.73 -5.35 -20.25
CA TYR A 282 -22.94 -6.46 -19.74
C TYR A 282 -21.99 -7.06 -20.80
N VAL A 283 -22.51 -7.34 -22.00
CA VAL A 283 -21.73 -7.89 -23.11
C VAL A 283 -20.55 -6.96 -23.43
N CYS A 284 -20.77 -5.65 -23.50
CA CYS A 284 -19.69 -4.69 -23.80
C CYS A 284 -18.65 -4.57 -22.68
N GLN A 285 -19.07 -4.64 -21.41
CA GLN A 285 -18.15 -4.66 -20.27
C GLN A 285 -17.26 -5.91 -20.25
N VAL A 286 -17.80 -7.08 -20.63
CA VAL A 286 -17.05 -8.35 -20.64
C VAL A 286 -16.12 -8.48 -21.86
N ARG A 287 -16.56 -8.00 -23.04
CA ARG A 287 -15.73 -8.02 -24.26
C ARG A 287 -14.53 -7.08 -24.15
N PHE A 288 -14.75 -5.90 -23.57
CA PHE A 288 -13.79 -4.81 -23.52
C PHE A 288 -13.56 -4.26 -22.10
N PRO A 289 -13.07 -5.10 -21.17
CA PRO A 289 -12.81 -4.68 -19.81
C PRO A 289 -11.72 -3.62 -19.73
N GLN A 290 -11.89 -2.62 -18.87
CA GLN A 290 -10.80 -1.70 -18.51
C GLN A 290 -9.66 -2.44 -17.79
N ARG A 291 -8.42 -2.05 -18.08
CA ARG A 291 -7.21 -2.44 -17.34
C ARG A 291 -7.23 -1.76 -15.99
N GLU A 292 -7.25 -2.56 -14.93
CA GLU A 292 -7.11 -2.08 -13.56
C GLU A 292 -5.68 -2.36 -13.07
N ALA A 293 -5.17 -1.54 -12.16
CA ALA A 293 -3.83 -1.70 -11.59
C ALA A 293 -3.66 -2.98 -10.72
N GLY A 294 -4.73 -3.75 -10.51
CA GLY A 294 -4.75 -4.92 -9.65
C GLY A 294 -4.64 -4.58 -8.16
N PRO A 295 -4.66 -5.59 -7.27
CA PRO A 295 -4.39 -5.38 -5.87
C PRO A 295 -2.92 -4.98 -5.69
N ARG A 296 -2.68 -3.92 -4.90
CA ARG A 296 -1.32 -3.50 -4.54
C ARG A 296 -0.57 -4.64 -3.86
N SER A 297 0.71 -4.79 -4.15
CA SER A 297 1.64 -5.70 -3.47
C SER A 297 1.93 -5.24 -2.04
N ASP A 298 2.48 -6.13 -1.21
CA ASP A 298 2.82 -5.82 0.18
C ASP A 298 3.88 -4.70 0.27
N ALA A 299 4.82 -4.64 -0.68
CA ALA A 299 5.82 -3.56 -0.76
C ALA A 299 5.17 -2.19 -1.06
N GLU A 300 4.19 -2.15 -1.97
CA GLU A 300 3.44 -0.92 -2.27
C GLU A 300 2.60 -0.46 -1.08
N LEU A 301 2.02 -1.41 -0.33
CA LEU A 301 1.28 -1.11 0.90
C LEU A 301 2.22 -0.61 2.01
N ALA A 302 3.38 -1.24 2.20
CA ALA A 302 4.39 -0.76 3.14
C ALA A 302 4.85 0.65 2.80
N TYR A 303 5.07 0.96 1.51
CA TYR A 303 5.40 2.30 1.06
C TYR A 303 4.30 3.33 1.36
N ILE A 304 3.04 2.97 1.20
CA ILE A 304 1.90 3.83 1.57
C ILE A 304 1.86 4.06 3.09
N HIS A 305 2.15 3.04 3.89
CA HIS A 305 2.25 3.17 5.34
C HIS A 305 3.39 4.11 5.76
N ASP A 306 4.57 3.99 5.13
CA ASP A 306 5.70 4.88 5.34
C ASP A 306 5.37 6.32 4.93
N TYR A 307 4.62 6.51 3.84
CA TYR A 307 4.10 7.81 3.42
C TYR A 307 3.18 8.42 4.50
N TYR A 308 2.31 7.60 5.09
CA TYR A 308 1.41 8.05 6.15
C TYR A 308 2.16 8.57 7.37
N LEU A 309 3.17 7.82 7.81
CA LEU A 309 3.97 8.17 8.97
C LEU A 309 4.93 9.34 8.72
N SER A 310 5.60 9.33 7.57
CA SER A 310 6.70 10.25 7.28
C SER A 310 6.23 11.58 6.73
N TYR A 311 5.07 11.63 6.08
CA TYR A 311 4.54 12.85 5.45
C TYR A 311 3.14 13.20 5.91
N LEU A 312 2.17 12.29 5.79
CA LEU A 312 0.75 12.64 5.92
C LEU A 312 0.37 13.08 7.34
N ILE A 313 0.72 12.28 8.34
CA ILE A 313 0.45 12.59 9.76
C ILE A 313 1.17 13.88 10.19
N PRO A 314 2.47 14.08 9.87
CA PRO A 314 3.13 15.36 10.08
C PRO A 314 2.45 16.55 9.36
N CYS A 315 1.95 16.36 8.14
CA CYS A 315 1.23 17.39 7.39
C CYS A 315 -0.05 17.82 8.10
N TYR A 316 -0.85 16.86 8.55
CA TYR A 316 -2.04 17.10 9.36
C TYR A 316 -1.73 17.89 10.64
N ALA A 317 -0.65 17.55 11.34
CA ALA A 317 -0.21 18.30 12.52
C ALA A 317 0.21 19.74 12.16
N ALA A 318 0.95 19.95 11.07
CA ALA A 318 1.38 21.26 10.61
C ALA A 318 0.20 22.17 10.21
N GLU A 319 -0.85 21.59 9.64
CA GLU A 319 -2.10 22.27 9.28
C GLU A 319 -3.06 22.50 10.47
N GLY A 320 -2.66 22.12 11.69
CA GLY A 320 -3.46 22.31 12.90
C GLY A 320 -4.64 21.34 13.01
N ARG A 321 -4.51 20.16 12.42
CA ARG A 321 -5.48 19.06 12.43
C ARG A 321 -4.79 17.73 12.74
N PRO A 322 -4.09 17.57 13.87
CA PRO A 322 -3.34 16.36 14.14
C PRO A 322 -4.23 15.11 14.11
N TYR A 323 -3.65 14.00 13.67
CA TYR A 323 -4.23 12.69 13.85
C TYR A 323 -4.01 12.23 15.30
N ASP A 324 -5.08 11.84 15.97
CA ASP A 324 -5.06 11.42 17.40
C ASP A 324 -5.32 9.92 17.59
N GLY A 325 -5.39 9.14 16.50
CA GLY A 325 -5.65 7.71 16.56
C GLY A 325 -4.38 6.87 16.75
N GLU A 326 -4.58 5.57 16.95
CA GLU A 326 -3.49 4.61 17.01
C GLU A 326 -3.04 4.24 15.59
N VAL A 327 -1.72 4.22 15.39
CA VAL A 327 -1.11 3.81 14.12
C VAL A 327 -0.78 2.31 14.20
N PRO A 328 -1.34 1.46 13.31
CA PRO A 328 -0.99 0.06 13.26
C PRO A 328 0.47 -0.14 12.83
N ALA A 329 1.06 -1.26 13.25
CA ALA A 329 2.30 -1.75 12.66
C ALA A 329 2.09 -2.06 11.15
N VAL A 330 3.17 -2.07 10.38
CA VAL A 330 3.09 -2.26 8.92
C VAL A 330 2.42 -3.59 8.55
N ASP A 331 2.72 -4.68 9.26
CA ASP A 331 2.10 -5.99 9.01
C ASP A 331 0.60 -5.99 9.31
N ASP A 332 0.19 -5.33 10.40
CA ASP A 332 -1.23 -5.17 10.76
C ASP A 332 -1.97 -4.30 9.75
N PHE A 333 -1.31 -3.25 9.22
CA PHE A 333 -1.84 -2.41 8.16
C PHE A 333 -2.09 -3.22 6.88
N ILE A 334 -1.09 -3.99 6.44
CA ILE A 334 -1.19 -4.86 5.26
C ILE A 334 -2.32 -5.89 5.46
N ALA A 335 -2.33 -6.57 6.61
CA ALA A 335 -3.37 -7.55 6.94
C ALA A 335 -4.78 -6.93 6.94
N ALA A 336 -4.93 -5.70 7.45
CA ALA A 336 -6.21 -4.99 7.46
C ALA A 336 -6.69 -4.65 6.05
N VAL A 337 -5.80 -4.19 5.16
CA VAL A 337 -6.12 -3.95 3.74
C VAL A 337 -6.56 -5.24 3.04
N ARG A 338 -5.82 -6.35 3.23
CA ARG A 338 -6.18 -7.66 2.67
C ARG A 338 -7.52 -8.19 3.18
N ALA A 339 -7.88 -7.84 4.41
CA ALA A 339 -9.17 -8.19 5.02
C ALA A 339 -10.30 -7.22 4.64
N GLU A 340 -10.13 -6.37 3.61
CA GLU A 340 -11.09 -5.36 3.16
C GLU A 340 -11.51 -4.38 4.26
N ARG A 341 -10.62 -4.12 5.22
CA ARG A 341 -10.80 -3.18 6.32
C ARG A 341 -9.62 -2.21 6.38
N PRO A 342 -9.39 -1.42 5.32
CA PRO A 342 -8.22 -0.56 5.24
C PRO A 342 -8.23 0.46 6.39
N TRP A 343 -7.08 0.63 7.03
CA TRP A 343 -6.85 1.71 7.98
C TRP A 343 -6.39 2.97 7.23
N THR A 344 -6.95 4.13 7.57
CA THR A 344 -6.50 5.42 7.06
C THR A 344 -6.37 6.43 8.20
N PRO A 345 -5.30 7.25 8.23
CA PRO A 345 -5.02 8.15 9.35
C PRO A 345 -5.81 9.47 9.26
N PHE A 346 -7.12 9.43 9.03
CA PHE A 346 -7.90 10.67 8.90
C PHE A 346 -8.02 11.42 10.24
N PRO A 347 -7.79 12.74 10.26
CA PRO A 347 -8.06 13.56 11.43
C PRO A 347 -9.56 13.61 11.71
N ARG A 348 -9.94 13.95 12.95
CA ARG A 348 -11.35 14.02 13.37
C ARG A 348 -12.23 14.92 12.52
N ALA A 349 -11.65 15.97 11.94
CA ALA A 349 -12.31 16.89 11.03
C ALA A 349 -11.45 17.06 9.78
N MET A 350 -11.86 16.38 8.71
CA MET A 350 -11.32 16.57 7.37
C MET A 350 -12.12 17.66 6.65
N ASP A 351 -11.44 18.59 6.02
CA ASP A 351 -12.04 19.60 5.15
C ASP A 351 -11.26 19.66 3.81
N GLU A 352 -11.86 20.29 2.79
CA GLU A 352 -11.29 20.36 1.43
C GLU A 352 -9.90 20.99 1.42
N ARG A 353 -9.68 22.03 2.25
CA ARG A 353 -8.39 22.69 2.38
C ARG A 353 -7.32 21.74 2.92
N ILE A 354 -7.64 20.90 3.91
CA ILE A 354 -6.72 19.89 4.43
C ILE A 354 -6.47 18.79 3.40
N ALA A 355 -7.50 18.33 2.69
CA ALA A 355 -7.36 17.30 1.67
C ALA A 355 -6.46 17.75 0.50
N GLU A 356 -6.58 19.01 0.09
CA GLU A 356 -5.71 19.62 -0.92
C GLU A 356 -4.27 19.80 -0.42
N ALA A 357 -4.10 20.28 0.81
CA ALA A 357 -2.77 20.55 1.39
C ALA A 357 -2.00 19.27 1.75
N CYS A 358 -2.72 18.21 2.16
CA CYS A 358 -2.16 16.96 2.63
C CYS A 358 -2.80 15.78 1.86
N PRO A 359 -2.31 15.49 0.64
CA PRO A 359 -2.84 14.42 -0.20
C PRO A 359 -2.81 13.07 0.52
N VAL A 360 -3.92 12.33 0.46
CA VAL A 360 -4.05 11.04 1.16
C VAL A 360 -3.21 9.94 0.53
N LEU A 361 -2.75 10.10 -0.71
CA LEU A 361 -1.89 9.16 -1.40
C LEU A 361 -0.65 9.87 -1.96
N PRO A 362 0.50 9.18 -2.00
CA PRO A 362 1.70 9.72 -2.64
C PRO A 362 1.45 9.89 -4.13
N ALA A 363 2.17 10.81 -4.77
CA ALA A 363 1.96 11.17 -6.17
C ALA A 363 2.07 9.98 -7.15
N ALA A 364 2.82 8.94 -6.80
CA ALA A 364 2.93 7.72 -7.60
C ALA A 364 1.65 6.86 -7.64
N TYR A 365 0.71 7.09 -6.71
CA TYR A 365 -0.54 6.33 -6.59
C TYR A 365 -1.79 7.21 -6.58
N ARG A 366 -1.67 8.47 -7.01
CA ARG A 366 -2.80 9.33 -7.36
C ARG A 366 -3.00 9.23 -8.86
#